data_AF-A0A6A6V8Z9-F1
#
_entry.id   AF-A0A6A6V8Z9-F1
#
_cell.length_a   1.000
_cell.length_b   1.000
_cell.length_c   1.000
_cell.angle_alpha   90.00
_cell.angle_beta   90.00
_cell.angle_gamma   90.00
#
_symmetry.space_group_name_H-M   'P 1'
#
loop_
_entity.id
_entity.type
_entity.pdbx_description
1 polymer ?
#
loop_
_entity_poly.entity_id
_entity_poly.type
_entity_poly.pdbx_seq_one_letter_code
_entity_poly.pdbx_strand_id
1 'polypeptide(L)'
;MLDTSRSLDYAYGLNGCTRLARGGFNRNTNCHGKGYPKTKTIFCPDKNDKNVEGECPPENADTNADTFSFIAAGVFFSVECKKEIPLPTERLDPAKRDNLATPTTLLRVRAPQATNGLEESQTCEAYDDAIFWDDPEPEESDGDTGGGRLEGYVHFGDSYAAGMGTGVTSGDSCRVGQNNYGDLLYKQFGDNKIPYQKKVCSGDTLTGLNRQVSEWKDPGKANVGTLSIGGNDIGFSDLVWYCIITPYTARTGESNKELCQAALIRAYGLMAEDLGDRLAAAYKSILDKSGRKDFHLYVTGYVPFFNVDTADCDKSSFHYWWGGYNPASDGRIVLLNKDLRLKMNNLVVDLNTLIDISVAGANKQHGSENVHFVDVGNRYDKHRFCEDEKVHEPAPQRSDTWFFLSGWPDVGVSGNAADQAVEQQEIGAMVEQGRVPLPNSDCDIMDINDIDPYERALCRIRETIDEDPEGPEAKYLEEANKHIKEGNVSSQAIGWFTPTRQIKTFHPRSAGMEAYAQAVRQAIAASQKF
;
A
#
# COMPACT_ATOMS: atom_id res chain seq x y z
N MET A 1 -37.55 22.75 -23.32
CA MET A 1 -38.26 23.66 -22.40
C MET A 1 -37.61 25.02 -22.53
N LEU A 2 -38.26 25.93 -23.24
CA LEU A 2 -37.85 27.34 -23.36
C LEU A 2 -38.86 28.13 -22.53
N ASP A 3 -38.73 28.06 -21.21
CA ASP A 3 -39.35 29.02 -20.30
C ASP A 3 -38.27 30.03 -19.91
N THR A 4 -38.65 31.31 -19.86
CA THR A 4 -37.77 32.46 -19.62
C THR A 4 -37.31 32.59 -18.16
N SER A 5 -37.69 31.64 -17.30
CA SER A 5 -37.25 31.52 -15.92
C SER A 5 -35.89 30.84 -15.85
N ARG A 6 -34.87 31.55 -15.36
CA ARG A 6 -33.54 30.95 -15.11
C ARG A 6 -33.66 29.95 -13.94
N SER A 7 -33.09 28.77 -14.10
CA SER A 7 -32.91 27.81 -13.00
C SER A 7 -32.09 28.44 -11.88
N LEU A 8 -32.41 28.12 -10.63
CA LEU A 8 -31.72 28.63 -9.45
C LEU A 8 -30.93 27.52 -8.76
N ASP A 9 -29.84 27.87 -8.07
CA ASP A 9 -28.96 26.89 -7.43
C ASP A 9 -29.37 26.64 -5.97
N TYR A 10 -30.45 25.89 -5.81
CA TYR A 10 -31.01 25.50 -4.51
C TYR A 10 -30.12 24.48 -3.79
N ALA A 11 -29.56 23.51 -4.51
CA ALA A 11 -28.66 22.50 -3.97
C ALA A 11 -27.58 22.16 -5.00
N TYR A 12 -26.37 21.86 -4.52
CA TYR A 12 -25.25 21.47 -5.35
C TYR A 12 -24.90 19.99 -5.15
N GLY A 13 -24.42 19.36 -6.21
CA GLY A 13 -23.91 17.99 -6.16
C GLY A 13 -25.01 16.93 -6.03
N LEU A 14 -24.66 15.67 -6.34
CA LEU A 14 -25.65 14.60 -6.51
C LEU A 14 -26.42 14.31 -5.23
N ASN A 15 -25.72 14.31 -4.09
CA ASN A 15 -26.32 14.04 -2.78
C ASN A 15 -27.22 15.20 -2.33
N GLY A 16 -26.80 16.45 -2.58
CA GLY A 16 -27.61 17.64 -2.31
C GLY A 16 -28.90 17.63 -3.13
N CYS A 17 -28.79 17.36 -4.43
CA CYS A 17 -29.95 17.28 -5.34
C CYS A 17 -30.89 16.12 -4.96
N THR A 18 -30.35 14.97 -4.58
CA THR A 18 -31.15 13.80 -4.14
C THR A 18 -31.93 14.11 -2.87
N ARG A 19 -31.29 14.74 -1.88
CA ARG A 19 -31.96 15.16 -0.64
C ARG A 19 -32.97 16.27 -0.87
N LEU A 20 -32.69 17.20 -1.79
CA LEU A 20 -33.62 18.25 -2.17
C LEU A 20 -34.91 17.63 -2.71
N ALA A 21 -34.81 16.75 -3.72
CA ALA A 21 -35.96 16.06 -4.29
C ALA A 21 -36.76 15.22 -3.27
N ARG A 22 -36.12 14.76 -2.19
CA ARG A 22 -36.74 13.97 -1.11
C ARG A 22 -37.25 14.82 0.08
N GLY A 23 -37.08 16.14 0.04
CA GLY A 23 -37.52 17.06 1.09
C GLY A 23 -36.65 17.07 2.34
N GLY A 24 -35.41 16.58 2.25
CA GLY A 24 -34.45 16.46 3.35
C GLY A 24 -33.27 17.45 3.27
N PHE A 25 -33.33 18.45 2.40
CA PHE A 25 -32.22 19.39 2.18
C PHE A 25 -32.40 20.69 2.96
N ASN A 26 -31.41 21.07 3.77
CA ASN A 26 -31.45 22.25 4.64
C ASN A 26 -30.20 23.12 4.46
N ARG A 27 -30.40 24.36 3.99
CA ARG A 27 -29.36 25.34 3.70
C ARG A 27 -28.84 26.10 4.93
N ASN A 28 -29.52 25.98 6.07
CA ASN A 28 -29.10 26.59 7.36
C ASN A 28 -27.99 25.80 8.06
N THR A 29 -27.79 24.54 7.69
CA THR A 29 -26.73 23.74 8.28
C THR A 29 -25.38 24.30 7.81
N ASN A 30 -24.53 24.74 8.75
CA ASN A 30 -23.22 25.36 8.51
C ASN A 30 -22.20 24.45 7.77
N CYS A 31 -22.63 23.28 7.28
CA CYS A 31 -21.79 22.28 6.63
C CYS A 31 -21.55 22.55 5.14
N HIS A 32 -22.13 23.60 4.56
CA HIS A 32 -21.95 23.96 3.14
C HIS A 32 -21.11 25.24 2.93
N GLY A 33 -20.50 25.77 3.99
CA GLY A 33 -19.90 27.11 4.04
C GLY A 33 -18.50 27.33 3.47
N LYS A 34 -17.99 26.51 2.52
CA LYS A 34 -16.72 26.81 1.81
C LYS A 34 -16.85 27.08 0.30
N GLY A 35 -18.01 26.81 -0.30
CA GLY A 35 -18.24 27.03 -1.75
C GLY A 35 -19.42 27.94 -2.10
N TYR A 36 -20.33 28.22 -1.16
CA TYR A 36 -21.51 29.01 -1.46
C TYR A 36 -21.16 30.50 -1.37
N PRO A 37 -21.27 31.28 -2.47
CA PRO A 37 -21.21 32.72 -2.36
C PRO A 37 -22.28 33.16 -1.36
N LYS A 38 -21.91 34.00 -0.38
CA LYS A 38 -22.89 34.67 0.49
C LYS A 38 -23.73 35.60 -0.37
N THR A 39 -24.71 35.04 -1.08
CA THR A 39 -25.66 35.80 -1.87
C THR A 39 -26.55 36.55 -0.89
N LYS A 40 -26.83 37.82 -1.16
CA LYS A 40 -27.83 38.61 -0.42
C LYS A 40 -29.26 38.04 -0.54
N THR A 41 -29.46 37.08 -1.44
CA THR A 41 -30.75 36.44 -1.73
C THR A 41 -30.90 35.17 -0.90
N ILE A 42 -32.00 35.07 -0.15
CA ILE A 42 -32.42 33.87 0.58
C ILE A 42 -33.20 32.97 -0.39
N PHE A 43 -32.74 31.75 -0.59
CA PHE A 43 -33.36 30.81 -1.54
C PHE A 43 -34.38 29.87 -0.87
N CYS A 44 -34.10 29.44 0.36
CA CYS A 44 -34.98 28.58 1.14
C CYS A 44 -35.20 29.23 2.52
N PRO A 45 -36.19 30.14 2.68
CA PRO A 45 -36.37 30.86 3.92
C PRO A 45 -36.78 29.94 5.06
N ASP A 46 -36.15 30.10 6.23
CA ASP A 46 -36.51 29.37 7.44
C ASP A 46 -37.96 29.68 7.87
N LYS A 47 -38.62 28.68 8.46
CA LYS A 47 -40.02 28.78 8.92
C LYS A 47 -40.19 29.83 10.02
N ASN A 48 -39.16 30.06 10.83
CA ASN A 48 -39.17 30.95 11.99
C ASN A 48 -38.52 32.31 11.72
N ASP A 49 -37.56 32.41 10.79
CA ASP A 49 -36.97 33.67 10.33
C ASP A 49 -36.74 33.67 8.83
N LYS A 50 -37.55 34.44 8.09
CA LYS A 50 -37.49 34.53 6.63
C LYS A 50 -36.22 35.19 6.09
N ASN A 51 -35.38 35.75 6.96
CA ASN A 51 -34.11 36.39 6.60
C ASN A 51 -32.91 35.44 6.68
N VAL A 52 -33.11 34.19 7.10
CA VAL A 52 -32.07 33.15 7.11
C VAL A 52 -32.51 31.96 6.26
N GLU A 53 -31.51 31.22 5.78
CA GLU A 53 -31.72 29.97 5.06
C GLU A 53 -32.28 28.88 6.01
N GLY A 54 -32.97 27.90 5.45
CA GLY A 54 -33.72 26.86 6.15
C GLY A 54 -33.89 25.60 5.31
N GLU A 55 -34.93 24.81 5.61
CA GLU A 55 -35.31 23.65 4.81
C GLU A 55 -35.84 24.07 3.43
N CYS A 56 -35.28 23.50 2.37
CA CYS A 56 -35.74 23.74 1.03
C CYS A 56 -36.97 22.88 0.69
N PRO A 57 -38.01 23.46 0.08
CA PRO A 57 -39.12 22.69 -0.48
C PRO A 57 -38.64 21.72 -1.57
N PRO A 58 -39.11 20.45 -1.59
CA PRO A 58 -38.66 19.46 -2.56
C PRO A 58 -38.99 19.81 -4.01
N GLU A 59 -40.07 20.57 -4.25
CA GLU A 59 -40.46 21.09 -5.56
C GLU A 59 -39.39 21.98 -6.21
N ASN A 60 -38.47 22.54 -5.41
CA ASN A 60 -37.35 23.30 -5.96
C ASN A 60 -36.36 22.43 -6.72
N ALA A 61 -36.40 21.09 -6.56
CA ALA A 61 -35.62 20.17 -7.38
C ALA A 61 -35.95 20.30 -8.87
N ASP A 62 -37.20 20.62 -9.22
CA ASP A 62 -37.66 20.76 -10.61
C ASP A 62 -37.09 22.00 -11.31
N THR A 63 -36.58 22.96 -10.54
CA THR A 63 -36.02 24.22 -11.03
C THR A 63 -34.55 24.43 -10.61
N ASN A 64 -33.95 23.40 -10.00
CA ASN A 64 -32.56 23.40 -9.57
C ASN A 64 -31.61 23.09 -10.74
N ALA A 65 -30.62 23.94 -10.99
CA ALA A 65 -29.75 23.80 -12.16
C ALA A 65 -28.98 22.47 -12.16
N ASP A 66 -28.38 22.09 -11.03
CA ASP A 66 -27.64 20.84 -10.90
C ASP A 66 -28.53 19.59 -11.07
N THR A 67 -29.80 19.67 -10.65
CA THR A 67 -30.75 18.57 -10.87
C THR A 67 -30.95 18.30 -12.37
N PHE A 68 -31.06 19.35 -13.18
CA PHE A 68 -31.12 19.21 -14.63
C PHE A 68 -29.84 18.60 -15.21
N SER A 69 -28.67 19.02 -14.72
CA SER A 69 -27.38 18.48 -15.16
C SER A 69 -27.29 16.97 -14.92
N PHE A 70 -27.70 16.47 -13.75
CA PHE A 70 -27.68 15.04 -13.45
C PHE A 70 -28.71 14.24 -14.25
N ILE A 71 -29.91 14.78 -14.46
CA ILE A 71 -30.93 14.13 -15.30
C ILE A 71 -30.47 14.06 -16.76
N ALA A 72 -29.94 15.16 -17.31
CA ALA A 72 -29.45 15.22 -18.68
C ALA A 72 -28.30 14.22 -18.89
N ALA A 73 -27.36 14.17 -17.95
CA ALA A 73 -26.30 13.16 -17.93
C ALA A 73 -26.86 11.73 -17.91
N GLY A 74 -27.76 11.42 -16.96
CA GLY A 74 -28.35 10.08 -16.85
C GLY A 74 -29.06 9.64 -18.12
N VAL A 75 -29.79 10.55 -18.78
CA VAL A 75 -30.45 10.29 -20.08
C VAL A 75 -29.42 10.04 -21.17
N PHE A 76 -28.42 10.90 -21.31
CA PHE A 76 -27.39 10.79 -22.35
C PHE A 76 -26.65 9.45 -22.27
N PHE A 77 -26.11 9.11 -21.10
CA PHE A 77 -25.33 7.88 -20.94
C PHE A 77 -26.19 6.62 -20.95
N SER A 78 -27.46 6.67 -20.52
CA SER A 78 -28.36 5.53 -20.67
C SER A 78 -28.62 5.19 -22.14
N VAL A 79 -28.68 6.21 -23.00
CA VAL A 79 -28.81 6.05 -24.45
C VAL A 79 -27.51 5.52 -25.06
N GLU A 80 -26.37 6.13 -24.73
CA GLU A 80 -25.08 5.78 -25.33
C GLU A 80 -24.62 4.37 -24.92
N CYS A 81 -24.71 4.06 -23.63
CA CYS A 81 -24.25 2.79 -23.06
C CYS A 81 -25.28 1.65 -23.18
N LYS A 82 -26.48 1.93 -23.71
CA LYS A 82 -27.61 0.97 -23.82
C LYS A 82 -27.90 0.24 -22.51
N LYS A 83 -27.69 0.90 -21.38
CA LYS A 83 -27.85 0.35 -20.03
C LYS A 83 -28.35 1.45 -19.10
N GLU A 84 -29.33 1.12 -18.28
CA GLU A 84 -29.80 2.02 -17.22
C GLU A 84 -28.68 2.22 -16.19
N ILE A 85 -28.33 3.48 -15.92
CA ILE A 85 -27.34 3.80 -14.90
C ILE A 85 -27.98 3.64 -13.52
N PRO A 86 -27.45 2.76 -12.65
CA PRO A 86 -28.00 2.62 -11.32
C PRO A 86 -27.75 3.90 -10.52
N LEU A 87 -28.79 4.43 -9.87
CA LEU A 87 -28.62 5.48 -8.87
C LEU A 87 -27.80 4.94 -7.70
N PRO A 88 -26.86 5.71 -7.14
CA PRO A 88 -26.16 5.30 -5.93
C PRO A 88 -27.18 4.98 -4.83
N THR A 89 -27.09 3.80 -4.23
CA THR A 89 -27.85 3.50 -3.01
C THR A 89 -27.24 4.34 -1.88
N GLU A 90 -28.03 5.23 -1.29
CA GLU A 90 -27.63 5.95 -0.07
C GLU A 90 -27.09 4.94 0.95
N ARG A 91 -25.97 5.30 1.62
CA ARG A 91 -25.61 4.67 2.89
C ARG A 91 -26.83 4.77 3.80
N LEU A 92 -27.39 3.61 4.16
CA LEU A 92 -28.54 3.48 5.04
C LEU A 92 -28.27 4.13 6.40
N ASP A 93 -29.15 5.05 6.77
CA ASP A 93 -29.65 5.41 8.11
C ASP A 93 -28.75 5.09 9.33
N PRO A 94 -28.18 6.11 10.01
CA PRO A 94 -27.44 5.97 11.26
C PRO A 94 -28.24 5.32 12.42
N ALA A 95 -29.58 5.28 12.37
CA ALA A 95 -30.42 4.80 13.46
C ALA A 95 -30.58 3.26 13.53
N LYS A 96 -29.94 2.50 12.63
CA LYS A 96 -29.93 1.02 12.66
C LYS A 96 -28.58 0.41 13.06
N ARG A 97 -27.73 1.17 13.77
CA ARG A 97 -26.43 0.68 14.27
C ARG A 97 -26.50 -0.13 15.56
N ASP A 98 -27.63 -0.18 16.24
CA ASP A 98 -27.79 -1.02 17.43
C ASP A 98 -28.32 -2.40 17.05
N ASN A 99 -27.46 -3.29 16.56
CA ASN A 99 -27.55 -4.78 16.71
C ASN A 99 -26.56 -5.58 15.85
N LEU A 100 -25.33 -5.10 15.62
CA LEU A 100 -24.21 -6.01 15.38
C LEU A 100 -23.03 -5.58 16.26
N ALA A 101 -22.57 -6.52 17.08
CA ALA A 101 -21.59 -6.33 18.13
C ALA A 101 -20.27 -5.73 17.62
N THR A 102 -19.72 -4.81 18.42
CA THR A 102 -18.39 -4.20 18.31
C THR A 102 -17.25 -5.24 18.40
N PRO A 103 -16.05 -4.91 17.89
CA PRO A 103 -15.03 -4.36 18.78
C PRO A 103 -14.31 -3.10 18.23
N THR A 104 -14.35 -2.09 19.09
CA THR A 104 -13.46 -0.95 19.33
C THR A 104 -12.04 -1.04 18.73
N THR A 105 -11.62 -0.01 17.96
CA THR A 105 -10.35 0.73 18.11
C THR A 105 -10.39 1.97 17.20
N LEU A 106 -10.48 3.18 17.76
CA LEU A 106 -9.93 4.38 17.11
C LEU A 106 -9.44 5.34 18.19
N LEU A 107 -8.13 5.61 18.13
CA LEU A 107 -7.41 6.54 18.99
C LEU A 107 -8.06 7.94 18.93
N ARG A 108 -8.39 8.48 20.10
CA ARG A 108 -8.64 9.90 20.28
C ARG A 108 -7.31 10.64 20.27
N VAL A 109 -7.04 11.43 19.24
CA VAL A 109 -6.07 12.54 19.34
C VAL A 109 -6.72 13.63 20.20
N ARG A 110 -6.14 13.89 21.38
CA ARG A 110 -6.51 15.03 22.24
C ARG A 110 -5.88 16.31 21.69
N ALA A 111 -6.71 17.28 21.29
CA ALA A 111 -6.35 18.69 21.28
C ALA A 111 -6.73 19.35 22.63
N PRO A 112 -6.09 20.47 23.04
CA PRO A 112 -6.11 20.94 24.42
C PRO A 112 -7.48 21.46 24.87
N GLN A 113 -7.79 21.25 26.14
CA GLN A 113 -9.01 21.76 26.79
C GLN A 113 -9.08 23.29 26.70
N ALA A 114 -10.17 23.79 26.10
CA ALA A 114 -10.73 25.09 26.42
C ALA A 114 -12.12 24.85 27.03
N THR A 115 -12.27 25.25 28.29
CA THR A 115 -13.50 25.25 29.06
C THR A 115 -14.47 26.28 28.50
N ASN A 116 -15.69 25.86 28.13
CA ASN A 116 -16.97 26.45 28.55
C ASN A 116 -18.10 25.76 27.76
N GLY A 117 -19.08 25.24 28.49
CA GLY A 117 -20.20 24.49 27.92
C GLY A 117 -21.10 25.37 27.06
N LEU A 118 -21.56 24.78 25.94
CA LEU A 118 -22.78 25.05 25.19
C LEU A 118 -22.94 23.90 24.17
N GLU A 119 -24.02 23.14 24.32
CA GLU A 119 -24.77 22.24 23.40
C GLU A 119 -24.06 21.34 22.35
N GLU A 120 -24.64 20.14 22.16
CA GLU A 120 -24.27 19.09 21.19
C GLU A 120 -23.78 19.62 19.84
N SER A 121 -22.51 19.38 19.52
CA SER A 121 -21.96 19.69 18.20
C SER A 121 -22.56 18.73 17.16
N GLN A 122 -23.46 19.25 16.31
CA GLN A 122 -23.83 18.65 15.03
C GLN A 122 -22.56 18.30 14.23
N THR A 123 -22.26 17.01 14.08
CA THR A 123 -21.16 16.52 13.26
C THR A 123 -21.52 16.68 11.78
N CYS A 124 -20.77 17.49 11.04
CA CYS A 124 -20.91 17.62 9.60
C CYS A 124 -20.43 16.35 8.89
N GLU A 125 -21.30 15.70 8.12
CA GLU A 125 -20.89 14.67 7.14
C GLU A 125 -20.29 15.38 5.92
N ALA A 126 -19.00 15.17 5.66
CA ALA A 126 -18.39 15.55 4.39
C ALA A 126 -18.91 14.59 3.31
N TYR A 127 -19.51 15.13 2.25
CA TYR A 127 -19.95 14.34 1.09
C TYR A 127 -18.93 14.55 -0.02
N ASP A 128 -18.13 13.52 -0.32
CA ASP A 128 -17.37 13.44 -1.57
C ASP A 128 -18.39 13.15 -2.70
N ASP A 129 -18.76 14.18 -3.46
CA ASP A 129 -19.64 14.06 -4.63
C ASP A 129 -19.00 14.60 -5.91
N ALA A 130 -17.74 14.24 -6.14
CA ALA A 130 -17.15 14.35 -7.47
C ALA A 130 -17.66 13.19 -8.37
N ILE A 131 -18.49 13.52 -9.35
CA ILE A 131 -18.68 12.67 -10.53
C ILE A 131 -17.41 12.81 -11.38
N PHE A 132 -16.64 11.73 -11.49
CA PHE A 132 -15.50 11.64 -12.40
C PHE A 132 -16.03 11.54 -13.83
N TRP A 133 -15.89 12.62 -14.59
CA TRP A 133 -16.01 12.57 -16.04
C TRP A 133 -14.67 12.11 -16.60
N ASP A 134 -14.66 10.98 -17.31
CA ASP A 134 -13.53 10.65 -18.17
C ASP A 134 -13.48 11.74 -19.26
N ASP A 135 -12.47 12.60 -19.23
CA ASP A 135 -12.25 13.59 -20.28
C ASP A 135 -12.07 12.86 -21.62
N PRO A 136 -12.79 13.27 -22.70
CA PRO A 136 -12.50 12.77 -24.02
C PRO A 136 -11.10 13.23 -24.45
N GLU A 137 -10.38 12.36 -25.15
CA GLU A 137 -9.01 12.54 -25.64
C GLU A 137 -8.70 13.98 -26.11
N PRO A 138 -7.47 14.49 -25.87
CA PRO A 138 -7.19 15.91 -26.03
C PRO A 138 -7.20 16.30 -27.51
N GLU A 139 -8.15 17.14 -27.90
CA GLU A 139 -7.92 18.09 -28.98
C GLU A 139 -6.89 19.12 -28.49
N GLU A 140 -5.87 19.37 -29.30
CA GLU A 140 -4.85 20.39 -29.05
C GLU A 140 -5.52 21.75 -28.83
N SER A 141 -5.59 22.21 -27.58
CA SER A 141 -5.90 23.61 -27.27
C SER A 141 -4.95 24.14 -26.20
N ASP A 142 -4.10 25.06 -26.63
CA ASP A 142 -3.37 25.97 -25.77
C ASP A 142 -4.36 26.73 -24.88
N GLY A 143 -4.36 26.46 -23.58
CA GLY A 143 -5.16 27.23 -22.63
C GLY A 143 -5.40 26.53 -21.30
N ASP A 144 -4.44 26.68 -20.38
CA ASP A 144 -4.63 26.78 -18.92
C ASP A 144 -5.93 26.20 -18.35
N THR A 145 -6.05 24.87 -18.35
CA THR A 145 -6.89 24.13 -17.41
C THR A 145 -5.97 23.69 -16.27
N GLY A 146 -6.21 24.17 -15.05
CA GLY A 146 -5.29 24.07 -13.90
C GLY A 146 -4.92 22.69 -13.34
N GLY A 147 -5.03 21.60 -14.13
CA GLY A 147 -4.35 20.32 -13.91
C GLY A 147 -3.14 20.22 -14.85
N GLY A 148 -1.94 20.05 -14.31
CA GLY A 148 -0.70 19.97 -15.09
C GLY A 148 -0.66 18.69 -15.92
N ARG A 149 -0.10 18.71 -17.13
CA ARG A 149 0.05 17.48 -17.93
C ARG A 149 1.12 16.57 -17.30
N LEU A 150 0.91 15.25 -17.29
CA LEU A 150 1.98 14.29 -16.99
C LEU A 150 3.10 14.39 -18.06
N GLU A 151 4.29 14.83 -17.66
CA GLU A 151 5.42 15.06 -18.58
C GLU A 151 6.49 13.99 -18.49
N GLY A 152 6.63 13.36 -17.33
CA GLY A 152 7.56 12.25 -17.12
C GLY A 152 7.50 11.72 -15.69
N TYR A 153 8.05 10.53 -15.52
CA TYR A 153 7.86 9.72 -14.33
C TYR A 153 9.18 9.12 -13.83
N VAL A 154 9.39 9.16 -12.51
CA VAL A 154 10.50 8.47 -11.85
C VAL A 154 9.98 7.57 -10.71
N HIS A 155 10.53 6.38 -10.62
CA HIS A 155 10.11 5.37 -9.65
C HIS A 155 11.31 4.95 -8.79
N PHE A 156 11.23 5.20 -7.49
CA PHE A 156 12.25 4.93 -6.49
C PHE A 156 11.80 3.89 -5.48
N GLY A 157 12.75 3.31 -4.74
CA GLY A 157 12.44 2.59 -3.52
C GLY A 157 13.12 1.25 -3.33
N ASP A 158 12.67 0.57 -2.28
CA ASP A 158 13.16 -0.72 -1.81
C ASP A 158 12.54 -1.92 -2.56
N SER A 159 12.48 -3.08 -1.91
CA SER A 159 11.92 -4.31 -2.47
C SER A 159 10.41 -4.25 -2.77
N TYR A 160 9.63 -3.43 -2.04
CA TYR A 160 8.21 -3.23 -2.32
C TYR A 160 8.00 -2.41 -3.59
N ALA A 161 8.90 -1.48 -3.89
CA ALA A 161 8.95 -0.78 -5.17
C ALA A 161 9.60 -1.63 -6.26
N ALA A 162 10.59 -2.46 -5.95
CA ALA A 162 11.24 -3.33 -6.92
C ALA A 162 10.31 -4.43 -7.45
N GLY A 163 9.24 -4.78 -6.73
CA GLY A 163 8.29 -5.80 -7.20
C GLY A 163 8.88 -7.20 -7.19
N MET A 164 9.83 -7.50 -6.30
CA MET A 164 10.56 -8.77 -6.35
C MET A 164 9.62 -9.97 -6.35
N GLY A 165 9.91 -10.94 -7.24
CA GLY A 165 9.16 -12.18 -7.34
C GLY A 165 7.89 -12.05 -8.16
N THR A 166 7.61 -10.87 -8.72
CA THR A 166 6.44 -10.65 -9.56
C THR A 166 6.79 -10.77 -11.04
N GLY A 167 6.09 -11.65 -11.76
CA GLY A 167 6.42 -11.99 -13.15
C GLY A 167 7.90 -12.38 -13.34
N VAL A 168 8.51 -11.91 -14.43
CA VAL A 168 9.96 -12.09 -14.62
C VAL A 168 10.72 -11.14 -13.70
N THR A 169 11.59 -11.69 -12.84
CA THR A 169 12.46 -10.91 -11.94
C THR A 169 13.89 -10.86 -12.48
N SER A 170 14.56 -9.70 -12.37
CA SER A 170 15.98 -9.59 -12.77
C SER A 170 16.88 -10.47 -11.89
N GLY A 171 17.95 -11.00 -12.48
CA GLY A 171 18.93 -11.85 -11.77
C GLY A 171 20.04 -11.07 -11.04
N ASP A 172 20.04 -9.74 -11.12
CA ASP A 172 20.96 -8.88 -10.36
C ASP A 172 20.54 -8.75 -8.90
N SER A 173 21.35 -8.07 -8.07
CA SER A 173 21.07 -7.87 -6.64
C SER A 173 19.81 -7.02 -6.38
N CYS A 174 19.36 -6.22 -7.35
CA CYS A 174 18.17 -5.38 -7.17
C CYS A 174 16.86 -6.16 -7.33
N ARG A 175 16.87 -7.26 -8.09
CA ARG A 175 15.76 -8.23 -8.22
C ARG A 175 14.43 -7.56 -8.52
N VAL A 176 14.45 -6.79 -9.61
CA VAL A 176 13.32 -6.00 -10.07
C VAL A 176 12.36 -6.91 -10.83
N GLY A 177 11.14 -7.07 -10.31
CA GLY A 177 10.08 -7.83 -10.95
C GLY A 177 9.42 -7.04 -12.08
N GLN A 178 8.94 -7.74 -13.09
CA GLN A 178 8.27 -7.18 -14.27
C GLN A 178 6.96 -6.46 -13.92
N ASN A 179 6.31 -6.87 -12.83
CA ASN A 179 5.03 -6.32 -12.37
C ASN A 179 5.21 -5.47 -11.12
N ASN A 180 6.37 -4.81 -10.95
CA ASN A 180 6.51 -3.76 -9.95
C ASN A 180 5.49 -2.63 -10.19
N TYR A 181 5.04 -1.99 -9.10
CA TYR A 181 3.93 -1.05 -9.20
C TYR A 181 4.27 0.20 -10.03
N GLY A 182 5.54 0.59 -10.15
CA GLY A 182 5.92 1.68 -11.04
C GLY A 182 5.81 1.34 -12.51
N ASP A 183 6.26 0.16 -12.95
CA ASP A 183 6.07 -0.30 -14.32
C ASP A 183 4.58 -0.49 -14.64
N LEU A 184 3.79 -0.99 -13.68
CA LEU A 184 2.33 -1.12 -13.84
C LEU A 184 1.67 0.25 -13.98
N LEU A 185 2.00 1.20 -13.10
CA LEU A 185 1.50 2.56 -13.17
C LEU A 185 1.89 3.27 -14.47
N TYR A 186 3.14 3.10 -14.92
CA TYR A 186 3.62 3.65 -16.20
C TYR A 186 2.82 3.12 -17.39
N LYS A 187 2.54 1.80 -17.42
CA LYS A 187 1.65 1.21 -18.44
C LYS A 187 0.24 1.77 -18.37
N GLN A 188 -0.29 2.04 -17.17
CA GLN A 188 -1.62 2.60 -16.97
C GLN A 188 -1.74 4.07 -17.41
N PHE A 189 -0.65 4.84 -17.40
CA PHE A 189 -0.65 6.20 -17.95
C PHE A 189 -0.86 6.22 -19.46
N GLY A 190 -0.60 5.13 -20.18
CA GLY A 190 -0.92 4.99 -21.61
C GLY A 190 -0.06 5.83 -22.57
N ASP A 191 0.78 6.73 -22.06
CA ASP A 191 1.69 7.55 -22.87
C ASP A 191 3.12 7.00 -22.86
N ASN A 192 3.40 6.10 -23.79
CA ASN A 192 4.74 5.50 -23.97
C ASN A 192 5.81 6.52 -24.41
N LYS A 193 5.47 7.80 -24.56
CA LYS A 193 6.40 8.85 -25.01
C LYS A 193 6.94 9.70 -23.87
N ILE A 194 6.33 9.66 -22.68
CA ILE A 194 6.88 10.40 -21.54
C ILE A 194 8.16 9.71 -21.03
N PRO A 195 9.21 10.46 -20.66
CA PRO A 195 10.41 9.90 -20.06
C PRO A 195 10.08 9.13 -18.78
N TYR A 196 10.58 7.90 -18.68
CA TYR A 196 10.44 7.07 -17.49
C TYR A 196 11.81 6.59 -17.00
N GLN A 197 12.05 6.74 -15.70
CA GLN A 197 13.23 6.18 -15.04
C GLN A 197 12.85 5.35 -13.83
N LYS A 198 13.27 4.09 -13.86
CA LYS A 198 13.15 3.16 -12.74
C LYS A 198 14.48 3.08 -11.98
N LYS A 199 14.42 3.36 -10.69
CA LYS A 199 15.54 3.45 -9.76
C LYS A 199 15.15 2.75 -8.46
N VAL A 200 14.96 1.44 -8.53
CA VAL A 200 14.52 0.61 -7.40
C VAL A 200 15.54 -0.49 -7.15
N CYS A 201 15.72 -0.89 -5.90
CA CYS A 201 16.60 -2.00 -5.57
C CYS A 201 16.15 -2.68 -4.28
N SER A 202 16.02 -4.00 -4.31
CA SER A 202 15.73 -4.76 -3.10
C SER A 202 16.82 -4.61 -2.05
N GLY A 203 16.40 -4.42 -0.79
CA GLY A 203 17.32 -4.25 0.34
C GLY A 203 17.77 -2.81 0.59
N ASP A 204 17.46 -1.88 -0.32
CA ASP A 204 17.84 -0.48 -0.13
C ASP A 204 17.20 0.09 1.15
N THR A 205 18.04 0.74 1.94
CA THR A 205 17.70 1.64 3.04
C THR A 205 17.70 3.08 2.53
N LEU A 206 17.63 4.08 3.43
CA LEU A 206 17.85 5.47 3.04
C LEU A 206 19.23 5.73 2.40
N THR A 207 20.25 4.90 2.69
CA THR A 207 21.55 4.97 2.01
C THR A 207 21.41 4.60 0.52
N GLY A 208 20.71 3.51 0.22
CA GLY A 208 20.42 3.07 -1.13
C GLY A 208 19.57 4.09 -1.88
N LEU A 209 18.58 4.70 -1.22
CA LEU A 209 17.79 5.79 -1.80
C LEU A 209 18.66 6.99 -2.20
N ASN A 210 19.63 7.40 -1.36
CA ASN A 210 20.54 8.48 -1.73
C ASN A 210 21.33 8.17 -3.02
N ARG A 211 21.78 6.92 -3.17
CA ARG A 211 22.40 6.44 -4.42
C ARG A 211 21.41 6.54 -5.59
N GLN A 212 20.19 6.01 -5.44
CA GLN A 212 19.16 6.08 -6.48
C GLN A 212 18.89 7.52 -6.96
N VAL A 213 18.76 8.48 -6.03
CA VAL A 213 18.55 9.91 -6.32
C VAL A 213 19.77 10.52 -7.01
N SER A 214 20.98 10.15 -6.59
CA SER A 214 22.22 10.64 -7.22
C SER A 214 22.31 10.22 -8.70
N GLU A 215 21.90 8.99 -9.00
CA GLU A 215 21.94 8.39 -10.33
C GLU A 215 20.73 8.74 -11.21
N TRP A 216 19.73 9.45 -10.67
CA TRP A 216 18.60 9.96 -11.44
C TRP A 216 19.08 11.00 -12.45
N LYS A 217 18.96 10.66 -13.73
CA LYS A 217 19.43 11.48 -14.86
C LYS A 217 18.32 12.41 -15.32
N ASP A 218 18.67 13.56 -15.88
CA ASP A 218 17.72 14.54 -16.43
C ASP A 218 16.48 14.79 -15.55
N PRO A 219 16.64 15.10 -14.25
CA PRO A 219 15.53 15.13 -13.30
C PRO A 219 14.41 16.11 -13.69
N GLY A 220 14.75 17.19 -14.41
CA GLY A 220 13.78 18.14 -14.95
C GLY A 220 12.81 17.58 -16.01
N LYS A 221 12.98 16.33 -16.46
CA LYS A 221 12.06 15.65 -17.40
C LYS A 221 10.90 14.92 -16.73
N ALA A 222 10.91 14.74 -15.41
CA ALA A 222 9.81 14.08 -14.71
C ALA A 222 9.12 15.06 -13.76
N ASN A 223 7.80 15.06 -13.74
CA ASN A 223 6.96 15.82 -12.80
C ASN A 223 6.18 14.92 -11.84
N VAL A 224 6.28 13.60 -11.98
CA VAL A 224 5.75 12.64 -11.02
C VAL A 224 6.85 11.70 -10.54
N GLY A 225 6.91 11.49 -9.23
CA GLY A 225 7.78 10.55 -8.56
C GLY A 225 6.99 9.59 -7.68
N THR A 226 7.46 8.36 -7.51
CA THR A 226 6.89 7.40 -6.54
C THR A 226 7.99 6.75 -5.72
N LEU A 227 7.67 6.34 -4.49
CA LEU A 227 8.65 5.81 -3.55
C LEU A 227 8.02 4.85 -2.52
N SER A 228 8.65 3.70 -2.26
CA SER A 228 8.52 2.96 -0.99
C SER A 228 9.89 2.85 -0.33
N ILE A 229 10.02 3.22 0.94
CA ILE A 229 11.29 3.14 1.69
C ILE A 229 11.02 3.18 3.21
N GLY A 230 11.97 2.69 4.01
CA GLY A 230 11.92 2.75 5.47
C GLY A 230 11.76 1.39 6.16
N GLY A 231 11.22 0.38 5.47
CA GLY A 231 11.08 -0.97 6.04
C GLY A 231 12.43 -1.62 6.37
N ASN A 232 13.39 -1.51 5.45
CA ASN A 232 14.74 -2.04 5.68
C ASN A 232 15.49 -1.26 6.79
N ASP A 233 15.25 0.05 6.90
CA ASP A 233 15.85 0.91 7.93
C ASP A 233 15.48 0.52 9.36
N ILE A 234 14.36 -0.18 9.56
CA ILE A 234 13.96 -0.73 10.88
C ILE A 234 14.25 -2.23 11.03
N GLY A 235 14.87 -2.86 10.02
CA GLY A 235 15.20 -4.29 10.05
C GLY A 235 13.98 -5.20 9.91
N PHE A 236 13.00 -4.86 9.07
CA PHE A 236 11.76 -5.64 8.94
C PHE A 236 12.01 -7.14 8.62
N SER A 237 13.03 -7.43 7.82
CA SER A 237 13.40 -8.82 7.48
C SER A 237 13.88 -9.64 8.70
N ASP A 238 14.46 -9.01 9.72
CA ASP A 238 14.80 -9.65 11.00
C ASP A 238 13.52 -9.96 11.79
N LEU A 239 12.53 -9.06 11.78
CA LEU A 239 11.26 -9.29 12.47
C LEU A 239 10.50 -10.48 11.88
N VAL A 240 10.40 -10.59 10.55
CA VAL A 240 9.79 -11.77 9.90
C VAL A 240 10.56 -13.04 10.27
N TRP A 241 11.89 -12.99 10.25
CA TRP A 241 12.73 -14.15 10.54
C TRP A 241 12.61 -14.63 11.99
N TYR A 242 12.72 -13.72 12.97
CA TYR A 242 12.75 -14.07 14.39
C TYR A 242 11.37 -14.19 15.03
N CYS A 243 10.33 -13.52 14.49
CA CYS A 243 9.00 -13.53 15.09
C CYS A 243 8.00 -14.46 14.39
N ILE A 244 8.21 -14.80 13.11
CA ILE A 244 7.20 -15.52 12.31
C ILE A 244 7.76 -16.84 11.77
N ILE A 245 8.90 -16.77 11.07
CA ILE A 245 9.46 -17.91 10.34
C ILE A 245 10.27 -18.85 11.27
N THR A 246 10.96 -18.29 12.27
CA THR A 246 11.67 -19.01 13.34
C THR A 246 12.37 -20.31 12.90
N PRO A 247 13.42 -20.26 12.07
CA PRO A 247 14.03 -21.46 11.48
C PRO A 247 14.94 -22.25 12.43
N TYR A 248 15.30 -21.69 13.59
CA TYR A 248 16.27 -22.28 14.51
C TYR A 248 15.75 -23.54 15.20
N THR A 249 16.31 -24.69 14.83
CA THR A 249 15.96 -26.00 15.38
C THR A 249 16.75 -26.35 16.64
N ALA A 250 18.00 -25.93 16.77
CA ALA A 250 18.82 -26.22 17.95
C ALA A 250 18.48 -25.35 19.17
N ARG A 251 17.78 -24.22 18.98
CA ARG A 251 17.42 -23.28 20.05
C ARG A 251 16.14 -23.70 20.78
N THR A 252 15.99 -23.25 22.02
CA THR A 252 14.73 -23.43 22.75
C THR A 252 13.66 -22.45 22.23
N GLY A 253 12.39 -22.79 22.45
CA GLY A 253 11.28 -21.88 22.14
C GLY A 253 11.34 -20.55 22.90
N GLU A 254 11.90 -20.54 24.11
CA GLU A 254 12.12 -19.32 24.88
C GLU A 254 13.18 -18.42 24.23
N SER A 255 14.30 -19.00 23.82
CA SER A 255 15.36 -18.28 23.11
C SER A 255 14.88 -17.68 21.78
N ASN A 256 14.03 -18.39 21.02
CA ASN A 256 13.43 -17.85 19.80
C ASN A 256 12.53 -16.64 20.09
N LYS A 257 11.76 -16.67 21.19
CA LYS A 257 10.94 -15.54 21.62
C LYS A 257 11.79 -14.34 22.02
N GLU A 258 12.92 -14.55 22.72
CA GLU A 258 13.84 -13.47 23.10
C GLU A 258 14.42 -12.74 21.88
N LEU A 259 14.79 -13.47 20.82
CA LEU A 259 15.25 -12.86 19.56
C LEU A 259 14.17 -11.99 18.91
N CYS A 260 12.92 -12.48 18.89
CA CYS A 260 11.81 -11.69 18.39
C CYS A 260 11.63 -10.40 19.20
N GLN A 261 11.67 -10.48 20.54
CA GLN A 261 11.57 -9.29 21.39
C GLN A 261 12.73 -8.31 21.15
N ALA A 262 13.96 -8.81 20.99
CA ALA A 262 15.12 -7.97 20.69
C ALA A 262 14.97 -7.26 19.34
N ALA A 263 14.46 -7.95 18.31
CA ALA A 263 14.18 -7.35 17.01
C ALA A 263 13.08 -6.27 17.10
N LEU A 264 12.01 -6.52 17.86
CA LEU A 264 10.95 -5.54 18.10
C LEU A 264 11.46 -4.30 18.82
N ILE A 265 12.23 -4.47 19.90
CA ILE A 265 12.84 -3.36 20.66
C ILE A 265 13.73 -2.53 19.75
N ARG A 266 14.54 -3.18 18.91
CA ARG A 266 15.41 -2.49 17.94
C ARG A 266 14.59 -1.68 16.93
N ALA A 267 13.58 -2.28 16.32
CA ALA A 267 12.74 -1.60 15.33
C ALA A 267 12.02 -0.38 15.91
N TYR A 268 11.41 -0.52 17.10
CA TYR A 268 10.79 0.61 17.81
C TYR A 268 11.80 1.67 18.25
N GLY A 269 13.00 1.26 18.66
CA GLY A 269 14.10 2.19 18.95
C GLY A 269 14.47 3.04 17.75
N LEU A 270 14.68 2.41 16.58
CA LEU A 270 15.03 3.10 15.33
C LEU A 270 13.93 4.07 14.88
N MET A 271 12.65 3.69 15.03
CA MET A 271 11.52 4.59 14.73
C MET A 271 11.43 5.77 15.70
N ALA A 272 11.76 5.57 16.98
CA ALA A 272 11.71 6.59 18.03
C ALA A 272 12.92 7.55 18.03
N GLU A 273 14.02 7.16 17.38
CA GLU A 273 15.20 8.00 17.18
C GLU A 273 14.99 8.99 16.02
N ASP A 274 15.90 9.03 15.06
CA ASP A 274 15.96 10.06 14.02
C ASP A 274 15.37 9.62 12.67
N LEU A 275 14.80 8.41 12.59
CA LEU A 275 14.32 7.86 11.31
C LEU A 275 13.29 8.77 10.64
N GLY A 276 12.37 9.35 11.42
CA GLY A 276 11.37 10.29 10.89
C GLY A 276 11.99 11.52 10.22
N ASP A 277 13.01 12.11 10.85
CA ASP A 277 13.74 13.26 10.31
C ASP A 277 14.59 12.87 9.09
N ARG A 278 15.22 11.69 9.12
CA ARG A 278 15.99 11.16 7.98
C ARG A 278 15.10 10.88 6.76
N LEU A 279 13.91 10.30 6.96
CA LEU A 279 12.92 10.11 5.90
C LEU A 279 12.48 11.46 5.30
N ALA A 280 12.15 12.44 6.15
CA ALA A 280 11.76 13.78 5.69
C ALA A 280 12.87 14.44 4.87
N ALA A 281 14.12 14.34 5.31
CA ALA A 281 15.28 14.85 4.59
C ALA A 281 15.49 14.15 3.23
N ALA A 282 15.26 12.83 3.17
CA ALA A 282 15.34 12.06 1.93
C ALA A 282 14.24 12.46 0.94
N TYR A 283 12.99 12.64 1.38
CA TYR A 283 11.91 13.09 0.49
C TYR A 283 12.18 14.50 -0.04
N LYS A 284 12.68 15.39 0.83
CA LYS A 284 13.10 16.73 0.42
C LYS A 284 14.24 16.66 -0.61
N SER A 285 15.23 15.78 -0.44
CA SER A 285 16.35 15.68 -1.38
C SER A 285 15.91 15.27 -2.79
N ILE A 286 14.85 14.46 -2.90
CA ILE A 286 14.22 14.13 -4.18
C ILE A 286 13.59 15.37 -4.83
N LEU A 287 12.84 16.18 -4.06
CA LEU A 287 12.29 17.45 -4.57
C LEU A 287 13.41 18.40 -5.01
N ASP A 288 14.45 18.57 -4.18
CA ASP A 288 15.59 19.43 -4.49
C ASP A 288 16.32 18.96 -5.76
N LYS A 289 16.49 17.64 -5.94
CA LYS A 289 17.10 17.03 -7.13
C LYS A 289 16.24 17.25 -8.38
N SER A 290 14.91 17.20 -8.25
CA SER A 290 13.97 17.53 -9.33
C SER A 290 14.17 18.97 -9.81
N GLY A 291 14.22 19.91 -8.87
CA GLY A 291 14.30 21.35 -9.14
C GLY A 291 13.05 21.95 -9.79
N ARG A 292 12.04 21.12 -10.09
CA ARG A 292 10.76 21.51 -10.65
C ARG A 292 9.79 21.91 -9.53
N LYS A 293 9.00 22.97 -9.78
CA LYS A 293 7.97 23.42 -8.84
C LYS A 293 6.69 22.58 -8.87
N ASP A 294 6.44 21.94 -10.01
CA ASP A 294 5.29 21.09 -10.27
C ASP A 294 5.60 19.59 -10.11
N PHE A 295 6.80 19.24 -9.63
CA PHE A 295 7.11 17.84 -9.34
C PHE A 295 6.43 17.38 -8.06
N HIS A 296 5.68 16.29 -8.15
CA HIS A 296 4.99 15.66 -7.02
C HIS A 296 5.55 14.26 -6.74
N LEU A 297 5.83 13.97 -5.46
CA LEU A 297 6.33 12.68 -5.00
C LEU A 297 5.25 11.95 -4.20
N TYR A 298 4.91 10.73 -4.61
CA TYR A 298 3.92 9.87 -3.95
C TYR A 298 4.63 8.75 -3.19
N VAL A 299 4.65 8.85 -1.87
CA VAL A 299 5.31 7.90 -0.96
C VAL A 299 4.28 6.89 -0.46
N THR A 300 4.42 5.64 -0.87
CA THR A 300 3.51 4.56 -0.47
C THR A 300 3.86 4.03 0.91
N GLY A 301 2.84 3.76 1.72
CA GLY A 301 2.99 2.96 2.93
C GLY A 301 3.16 1.46 2.65
N TYR A 302 3.42 0.71 3.71
CA TYR A 302 3.42 -0.76 3.73
C TYR A 302 2.04 -1.28 4.15
N VAL A 303 1.79 -2.57 3.95
CA VAL A 303 0.48 -3.18 4.22
C VAL A 303 0.58 -4.13 5.42
N PRO A 304 -0.33 -4.04 6.42
CA PRO A 304 -0.40 -5.03 7.49
C PRO A 304 -0.63 -6.44 6.93
N PHE A 305 0.14 -7.44 7.40
CA PHE A 305 0.17 -8.75 6.74
C PHE A 305 -1.00 -9.67 7.05
N PHE A 306 -1.66 -9.44 8.18
CA PHE A 306 -2.63 -10.39 8.73
C PHE A 306 -3.99 -9.73 8.91
N ASN A 307 -5.07 -10.47 8.64
CA ASN A 307 -6.34 -10.18 9.29
C ASN A 307 -6.24 -10.63 10.76
N VAL A 308 -6.71 -9.81 11.72
CA VAL A 308 -6.68 -10.10 13.17
C VAL A 308 -8.02 -10.52 13.76
N ASP A 309 -9.10 -10.41 12.97
CA ASP A 309 -10.46 -10.67 13.41
C ASP A 309 -10.78 -12.17 13.41
N THR A 310 -10.15 -12.93 12.53
CA THR A 310 -10.38 -14.38 12.38
C THR A 310 -9.71 -15.22 13.47
N ALA A 311 -10.27 -16.38 13.82
CA ALA A 311 -9.73 -17.28 14.84
C ALA A 311 -9.05 -18.54 14.27
N ASP A 312 -9.42 -19.01 13.08
CA ASP A 312 -8.86 -20.25 12.51
C ASP A 312 -7.33 -20.18 12.36
N CYS A 313 -6.81 -19.01 12.01
CA CYS A 313 -5.37 -18.80 11.83
C CYS A 313 -4.55 -18.95 13.14
N ASP A 314 -5.18 -18.95 14.31
CA ASP A 314 -4.48 -19.18 15.59
C ASP A 314 -3.85 -20.58 15.66
N LYS A 315 -4.28 -21.50 14.80
CA LYS A 315 -3.75 -22.86 14.65
C LYS A 315 -2.69 -22.99 13.56
N SER A 316 -2.44 -21.93 12.80
CA SER A 316 -1.52 -21.93 11.67
C SER A 316 -0.13 -21.52 12.13
N SER A 317 0.90 -22.04 11.48
CA SER A 317 2.29 -21.63 11.67
C SER A 317 3.00 -21.47 10.33
N PHE A 318 3.85 -20.45 10.24
CA PHE A 318 4.79 -20.27 9.14
C PHE A 318 6.22 -20.68 9.52
N HIS A 319 6.38 -21.50 10.56
CA HIS A 319 7.69 -22.03 10.94
C HIS A 319 8.40 -22.66 9.72
N TYR A 320 9.67 -22.31 9.51
CA TYR A 320 10.39 -22.62 8.26
C TYR A 320 10.36 -24.12 7.90
N TRP A 321 10.59 -25.00 8.88
CA TRP A 321 10.62 -26.46 8.68
C TRP A 321 9.32 -27.21 8.93
N TRP A 322 8.49 -26.68 9.83
CA TRP A 322 7.36 -27.39 10.44
C TRP A 322 6.09 -26.54 10.42
N GLY A 323 6.04 -25.57 9.50
CA GLY A 323 4.87 -24.76 9.23
C GLY A 323 3.73 -25.60 8.69
N GLY A 324 2.52 -25.13 8.91
CA GLY A 324 1.32 -25.92 8.65
C GLY A 324 0.14 -25.46 9.51
N TYR A 325 -1.01 -26.05 9.23
CA TYR A 325 -2.21 -25.92 10.04
C TYR A 325 -2.26 -27.03 11.09
N ASN A 326 -2.46 -26.67 12.36
CA ASN A 326 -2.32 -27.57 13.52
C ASN A 326 -1.01 -28.39 13.49
N PRO A 327 0.16 -27.73 13.48
CA PRO A 327 1.42 -28.45 13.51
C PRO A 327 1.57 -29.23 14.83
N ALA A 328 2.50 -30.18 14.86
CA ALA A 328 2.81 -30.93 16.07
C ALA A 328 3.22 -29.97 17.21
N SER A 329 2.84 -30.31 18.45
CA SER A 329 3.17 -29.48 19.61
C SER A 329 4.68 -29.44 19.85
N ASP A 330 5.28 -28.30 19.58
CA ASP A 330 6.69 -28.03 19.84
C ASP A 330 6.85 -26.57 20.30
N GLY A 331 7.60 -26.34 21.38
CA GLY A 331 7.78 -25.00 21.93
C GLY A 331 8.52 -24.02 20.99
N ARG A 332 9.24 -24.56 19.98
CA ARG A 332 9.95 -23.77 18.96
C ARG A 332 9.03 -23.26 17.85
N ILE A 333 7.89 -23.90 17.65
CA ILE A 333 6.92 -23.54 16.61
C ILE A 333 6.09 -22.36 17.07
N VAL A 334 6.18 -21.25 16.32
CA VAL A 334 5.38 -20.06 16.57
C VAL A 334 4.05 -20.17 15.82
N LEU A 335 2.94 -20.09 16.58
CA LEU A 335 1.59 -20.03 16.02
C LEU A 335 1.22 -18.58 15.70
N LEU A 336 0.47 -18.38 14.61
CA LEU A 336 -0.05 -17.10 14.14
C LEU A 336 -1.27 -16.65 14.95
N ASN A 337 -1.17 -16.68 16.28
CA ASN A 337 -2.25 -16.25 17.15
C ASN A 337 -2.56 -14.75 16.96
N LYS A 338 -3.76 -14.33 17.38
CA LYS A 338 -4.20 -12.93 17.29
C LYS A 338 -3.19 -11.93 17.86
N ASP A 339 -2.58 -12.26 19.01
CA ASP A 339 -1.62 -11.36 19.66
C ASP A 339 -0.37 -11.11 18.79
N LEU A 340 0.17 -12.17 18.18
CA LEU A 340 1.30 -12.05 17.26
C LEU A 340 0.91 -11.28 16.01
N ARG A 341 -0.24 -11.63 15.40
CA ARG A 341 -0.75 -10.95 14.20
C ARG A 341 -0.94 -9.45 14.44
N LEU A 342 -1.59 -9.10 15.55
CA LEU A 342 -1.80 -7.71 15.97
C LEU A 342 -0.48 -6.99 16.20
N LYS A 343 0.48 -7.64 16.88
CA LYS A 343 1.79 -7.06 17.14
C LYS A 343 2.55 -6.74 15.86
N MET A 344 2.56 -7.67 14.91
CA MET A 344 3.23 -7.47 13.62
C MET A 344 2.53 -6.40 12.78
N ASN A 345 1.19 -6.37 12.78
CA ASN A 345 0.42 -5.34 12.08
C ASN A 345 0.64 -3.95 12.69
N ASN A 346 0.69 -3.83 14.02
CA ASN A 346 0.90 -2.55 14.70
C ASN A 346 2.25 -1.95 14.30
N LEU A 347 3.30 -2.76 14.19
CA LEU A 347 4.60 -2.27 13.71
C LEU A 347 4.51 -1.65 12.31
N VAL A 348 3.75 -2.27 11.39
CA VAL A 348 3.53 -1.72 10.05
C VAL A 348 2.73 -0.41 10.11
N VAL A 349 1.70 -0.35 10.94
CA VAL A 349 0.87 0.85 11.16
C VAL A 349 1.70 2.00 11.76
N ASP A 350 2.56 1.69 12.73
CA ASP A 350 3.44 2.67 13.38
C ASP A 350 4.48 3.22 12.38
N LEU A 351 5.07 2.36 11.54
CA LEU A 351 5.97 2.78 10.47
C LEU A 351 5.24 3.66 9.43
N ASN A 352 4.03 3.28 9.01
CA ASN A 352 3.24 4.10 8.09
C ASN A 352 2.90 5.47 8.69
N THR A 353 2.58 5.51 9.98
CA THR A 353 2.34 6.77 10.70
C THR A 353 3.59 7.65 10.70
N LEU A 354 4.77 7.05 10.92
CA LEU A 354 6.04 7.77 10.83
C LEU A 354 6.30 8.29 9.42
N ILE A 355 6.05 7.49 8.38
CA ILE A 355 6.18 7.91 6.98
C ILE A 355 5.28 9.10 6.66
N ASP A 356 4.02 9.08 7.08
CA ASP A 356 3.08 10.19 6.88
C ASP A 356 3.54 11.47 7.61
N ILE A 357 3.99 11.34 8.86
CA ILE A 357 4.62 12.44 9.61
C ILE A 357 5.85 12.99 8.86
N SER A 358 6.70 12.12 8.31
CA SER A 358 7.88 12.50 7.53
C SER A 358 7.52 13.20 6.21
N VAL A 359 6.43 12.81 5.55
CA VAL A 359 5.88 13.50 4.38
C VAL A 359 5.50 14.93 4.75
N ALA A 360 4.75 15.12 5.85
CA ALA A 360 4.42 16.46 6.35
C ALA A 360 5.67 17.25 6.74
N GLY A 361 6.68 16.59 7.34
CA GLY A 361 7.97 17.15 7.66
C GLY A 361 8.72 17.66 6.43
N ALA A 362 8.81 16.86 5.37
CA ALA A 362 9.47 17.22 4.12
C ALA A 362 8.79 18.42 3.45
N ASN A 363 7.46 18.41 3.38
CA ASN A 363 6.66 19.51 2.85
C ASN A 363 6.90 20.82 3.62
N LYS A 364 6.93 20.76 4.96
CA LYS A 364 7.24 21.92 5.80
C LYS A 364 8.66 22.44 5.59
N GLN A 365 9.65 21.55 5.46
CA GLN A 365 11.06 21.93 5.26
C GLN A 365 11.32 22.51 3.86
N HIS A 366 10.62 21.99 2.84
CA HIS A 366 10.72 22.46 1.47
C HIS A 366 9.87 23.72 1.21
N GLY A 367 8.78 23.91 1.96
CA GLY A 367 7.82 24.99 1.76
C GLY A 367 6.84 24.71 0.62
N SER A 368 6.41 23.46 0.46
CA SER A 368 5.47 22.99 -0.58
C SER A 368 4.48 21.96 -0.03
N GLU A 369 3.52 21.54 -0.85
CA GLU A 369 2.61 20.41 -0.58
C GLU A 369 2.80 19.30 -1.64
N ASN A 370 4.05 19.10 -2.06
CA ASN A 370 4.38 18.29 -3.23
C ASN A 370 4.71 16.83 -2.89
N VAL A 371 4.93 16.50 -1.62
CA VAL A 371 5.07 15.11 -1.16
C VAL A 371 3.73 14.63 -0.61
N HIS A 372 3.29 13.45 -1.01
CA HIS A 372 2.00 12.86 -0.65
C HIS A 372 2.21 11.48 -0.06
N PHE A 373 1.56 11.19 1.07
CA PHE A 373 1.46 9.83 1.59
C PHE A 373 0.35 9.07 0.86
N VAL A 374 0.62 7.83 0.48
CA VAL A 374 -0.33 6.94 -0.18
C VAL A 374 -0.56 5.71 0.70
N ASP A 375 -1.73 5.66 1.34
CA ASP A 375 -2.17 4.49 2.08
C ASP A 375 -2.66 3.39 1.11
N VAL A 376 -2.05 2.22 1.21
CA VAL A 376 -2.38 1.03 0.41
C VAL A 376 -3.16 0.00 1.23
N GLY A 377 -3.18 0.12 2.56
CA GLY A 377 -3.64 -0.91 3.49
C GLY A 377 -5.05 -1.42 3.21
N ASN A 378 -6.01 -0.51 3.03
CA ASN A 378 -7.42 -0.86 2.81
C ASN A 378 -7.65 -1.63 1.50
N ARG A 379 -6.74 -1.53 0.51
CA ARG A 379 -6.87 -2.28 -0.74
C ARG A 379 -6.54 -3.76 -0.58
N TYR A 380 -5.89 -4.13 0.53
CA TYR A 380 -5.59 -5.51 0.86
C TYR A 380 -6.64 -6.17 1.75
N ASP A 381 -7.75 -5.49 2.05
CA ASP A 381 -8.85 -6.13 2.77
C ASP A 381 -9.31 -7.37 2.01
N LYS A 382 -9.36 -8.51 2.70
CA LYS A 382 -9.65 -9.86 2.16
C LYS A 382 -8.50 -10.50 1.36
N HIS A 383 -7.36 -9.84 1.29
CA HIS A 383 -6.19 -10.29 0.53
C HIS A 383 -4.91 -10.49 1.35
N ARG A 384 -4.95 -10.22 2.66
CA ARG A 384 -3.91 -10.55 3.64
C ARG A 384 -3.86 -12.04 3.94
N PHE A 385 -2.86 -12.47 4.71
CA PHE A 385 -2.92 -13.78 5.36
C PHE A 385 -4.07 -13.82 6.38
N CYS A 386 -4.60 -15.01 6.65
CA CYS A 386 -5.61 -15.24 7.69
C CYS A 386 -6.98 -14.58 7.44
N GLU A 387 -7.33 -14.23 6.20
CA GLU A 387 -8.56 -13.49 5.88
C GLU A 387 -9.86 -14.33 5.97
N ASP A 388 -9.77 -15.66 5.85
CA ASP A 388 -10.93 -16.54 5.74
C ASP A 388 -10.86 -17.67 6.78
N GLU A 389 -11.90 -17.76 7.63
CA GLU A 389 -12.05 -18.79 8.68
C GLU A 389 -12.11 -20.23 8.14
N LYS A 390 -12.30 -20.41 6.83
CA LYS A 390 -12.34 -21.72 6.18
C LYS A 390 -11.04 -22.10 5.48
N VAL A 391 -10.06 -21.20 5.46
CA VAL A 391 -8.76 -21.45 4.82
C VAL A 391 -7.70 -21.68 5.87
N HIS A 392 -7.11 -22.87 5.77
CA HIS A 392 -6.03 -23.31 6.63
C HIS A 392 -4.69 -22.85 6.03
N GLU A 393 -4.09 -21.85 6.67
CA GLU A 393 -2.78 -21.32 6.29
C GLU A 393 -1.65 -22.26 6.76
N PRO A 394 -0.51 -22.35 6.04
CA PRO A 394 -0.20 -21.74 4.74
C PRO A 394 -0.97 -22.35 3.55
N ALA A 395 -1.59 -21.51 2.72
CA ALA A 395 -2.35 -21.91 1.53
C ALA A 395 -1.72 -21.42 0.20
N PRO A 396 -0.62 -22.03 -0.29
CA PRO A 396 0.18 -21.53 -1.43
C PRO A 396 -0.56 -21.39 -2.76
N GLN A 397 -1.65 -22.13 -2.93
CA GLN A 397 -2.45 -22.12 -4.16
C GLN A 397 -3.57 -21.07 -4.13
N ARG A 398 -3.76 -20.35 -3.00
CA ARG A 398 -4.79 -19.32 -2.89
C ARG A 398 -4.38 -18.11 -3.71
N SER A 399 -5.18 -17.79 -4.73
CA SER A 399 -4.94 -16.61 -5.57
C SER A 399 -5.27 -15.30 -4.88
N ASP A 400 -6.19 -15.36 -3.92
CA ASP A 400 -6.69 -14.17 -3.21
C ASP A 400 -5.74 -13.70 -2.12
N THR A 401 -4.70 -14.47 -1.75
CA THR A 401 -3.66 -14.01 -0.84
C THR A 401 -2.57 -13.30 -1.65
N TRP A 402 -2.41 -12.01 -1.43
CA TRP A 402 -1.52 -11.15 -2.23
C TRP A 402 -0.11 -11.01 -1.68
N PHE A 403 0.24 -11.72 -0.61
CA PHE A 403 1.61 -11.82 -0.13
C PHE A 403 2.25 -13.14 -0.52
N PHE A 404 3.54 -13.11 -0.82
CA PHE A 404 4.35 -14.31 -0.92
C PHE A 404 4.66 -14.88 0.47
N LEU A 405 4.71 -16.21 0.54
CA LEU A 405 5.55 -16.92 1.51
C LEU A 405 6.64 -17.67 0.70
N SER A 406 7.73 -18.08 1.34
CA SER A 406 8.85 -18.75 0.64
C SER A 406 8.36 -19.90 -0.25
N GLY A 407 8.80 -19.91 -1.51
CA GLY A 407 8.42 -20.91 -2.51
C GLY A 407 6.99 -20.82 -3.04
N TRP A 408 6.20 -19.82 -2.63
CA TRP A 408 4.86 -19.63 -3.19
C TRP A 408 4.95 -19.07 -4.61
N PRO A 409 4.06 -19.50 -5.53
CA PRO A 409 4.01 -18.92 -6.86
C PRO A 409 3.40 -17.51 -6.83
N ASP A 410 3.58 -16.74 -7.88
CA ASP A 410 2.97 -15.44 -8.10
C ASP A 410 1.50 -15.61 -8.53
N VAL A 411 0.70 -14.56 -8.33
CA VAL A 411 -0.64 -14.44 -8.92
C VAL A 411 -0.58 -13.40 -10.02
N GLY A 412 -0.82 -13.81 -11.26
CA GLY A 412 -0.78 -12.89 -12.40
C GLY A 412 -1.82 -11.77 -12.29
N VAL A 413 -1.47 -10.58 -12.81
CA VAL A 413 -2.35 -9.39 -12.90
C VAL A 413 -3.63 -9.67 -13.72
N SER A 414 -3.63 -10.72 -14.55
CA SER A 414 -4.76 -11.20 -15.37
C SER A 414 -4.97 -12.73 -15.29
N GLY A 415 -4.49 -13.38 -14.22
CA GLY A 415 -4.68 -14.82 -13.98
C GLY A 415 -3.62 -15.75 -14.60
N ASN A 416 -2.66 -15.25 -15.37
CA ASN A 416 -1.52 -16.06 -15.83
C ASN A 416 -0.38 -15.97 -14.81
N ALA A 417 -0.20 -17.04 -14.01
CA ALA A 417 0.92 -17.17 -13.10
C ALA A 417 2.25 -17.24 -13.87
N ALA A 418 3.25 -16.46 -13.45
CA ALA A 418 4.54 -16.38 -14.10
C ALA A 418 5.67 -16.58 -13.10
N ASP A 419 5.68 -17.71 -12.39
CA ASP A 419 6.60 -17.86 -11.24
C ASP A 419 7.42 -19.15 -11.19
N GLN A 420 7.33 -20.01 -12.20
CA GLN A 420 8.24 -21.16 -12.31
C GLN A 420 9.48 -20.86 -13.16
N ALA A 421 9.46 -19.84 -14.03
CA ALA A 421 10.57 -19.60 -14.94
C ALA A 421 11.81 -19.00 -14.24
N VAL A 422 11.62 -18.12 -13.25
CA VAL A 422 12.74 -17.44 -12.56
C VAL A 422 13.49 -18.41 -11.65
N GLU A 423 12.80 -19.13 -10.76
CA GLU A 423 13.46 -20.10 -9.86
C GLU A 423 14.22 -21.18 -10.65
N GLN A 424 13.68 -21.64 -11.79
CA GLN A 424 14.38 -22.59 -12.66
C GLN A 424 15.65 -22.00 -13.29
N GLN A 425 15.65 -20.71 -13.64
CA GLN A 425 16.87 -20.02 -14.11
C GLN A 425 17.91 -19.88 -12.99
N GLU A 426 17.47 -19.53 -11.78
CA GLU A 426 18.35 -19.44 -10.59
C GLU A 426 18.95 -20.81 -10.23
N ILE A 427 18.16 -21.88 -10.29
CA ILE A 427 18.66 -23.25 -10.13
C ILE A 427 19.70 -23.58 -11.20
N GLY A 428 19.43 -23.26 -12.48
CA GLY A 428 20.38 -23.45 -13.57
C GLY A 428 21.71 -22.74 -13.31
N ALA A 429 21.67 -21.48 -12.87
CA ALA A 429 22.87 -20.71 -12.53
C ALA A 429 23.67 -21.34 -11.36
N MET A 430 23.00 -21.88 -10.33
CA MET A 430 23.69 -22.59 -9.25
C MET A 430 24.32 -23.90 -9.70
N VAL A 431 23.64 -24.63 -10.59
CA VAL A 431 24.18 -25.85 -11.20
C VAL A 431 25.44 -25.53 -11.99
N GLU A 432 25.42 -24.45 -12.79
CA GLU A 432 26.60 -23.97 -13.53
C GLU A 432 27.74 -23.53 -12.61
N GLN A 433 27.41 -22.90 -11.47
CA GLN A 433 28.39 -22.54 -10.43
C GLN A 433 28.99 -23.76 -9.72
N GLY A 434 28.31 -24.90 -9.74
CA GLY A 434 28.78 -26.17 -9.18
C GLY A 434 28.66 -26.31 -7.66
N ARG A 435 28.11 -25.31 -6.95
CA ARG A 435 27.79 -25.37 -5.51
C ARG A 435 26.83 -24.27 -5.08
N VAL A 436 26.19 -24.46 -3.92
CA VAL A 436 25.52 -23.36 -3.21
C VAL A 436 26.57 -22.36 -2.70
N PRO A 437 26.42 -21.04 -2.95
CA PRO A 437 27.43 -20.04 -2.63
C PRO A 437 27.38 -19.56 -1.17
N LEU A 438 27.47 -20.48 -0.20
CA LEU A 438 27.48 -20.07 1.22
C LEU A 438 28.72 -19.25 1.59
N PRO A 439 28.55 -18.19 2.41
CA PRO A 439 29.65 -17.41 2.96
C PRO A 439 30.43 -18.21 4.03
N ASN A 440 31.57 -17.68 4.45
CA ASN A 440 32.34 -18.22 5.58
C ASN A 440 31.56 -18.05 6.90
N SER A 441 31.98 -18.76 7.96
CA SER A 441 31.35 -18.71 9.29
C SER A 441 31.38 -17.34 9.99
N ASP A 442 32.22 -16.44 9.50
CA ASP A 442 32.28 -15.07 9.99
C ASP A 442 31.29 -14.21 9.20
N CYS A 443 30.02 -14.31 9.60
CA CYS A 443 28.92 -13.50 9.07
C CYS A 443 28.85 -12.13 9.77
N ASP A 444 29.98 -11.59 10.28
CA ASP A 444 30.14 -10.25 10.87
C ASP A 444 29.91 -9.16 9.80
N ILE A 445 28.68 -9.08 9.31
CA ILE A 445 28.23 -7.98 8.48
C ILE A 445 27.70 -6.93 9.44
N MET A 446 28.65 -6.24 10.09
CA MET A 446 28.41 -5.05 10.90
C MET A 446 28.21 -3.78 10.07
N ASP A 447 27.80 -3.91 8.80
CA ASP A 447 27.13 -2.82 8.11
C ASP A 447 25.79 -3.36 7.59
N ILE A 448 24.76 -3.23 8.43
CA ILE A 448 23.39 -3.65 8.12
C ILE A 448 22.75 -2.79 7.02
N ASN A 449 23.44 -1.74 6.58
CA ASN A 449 22.96 -0.77 5.60
C ASN A 449 23.25 -1.29 4.19
N ASP A 450 22.19 -1.50 3.40
CA ASP A 450 22.23 -1.88 1.97
C ASP A 450 22.93 -3.22 1.67
N ILE A 451 22.95 -4.16 2.61
CA ILE A 451 23.33 -5.54 2.29
C ILE A 451 22.34 -6.14 1.29
N ASP A 452 22.84 -6.88 0.30
CA ASP A 452 21.98 -7.70 -0.56
C ASP A 452 21.18 -8.67 0.34
N PRO A 453 19.83 -8.60 0.34
CA PRO A 453 19.00 -9.47 1.16
C PRO A 453 19.27 -10.97 0.98
N TYR A 454 19.75 -11.38 -0.20
CA TYR A 454 20.13 -12.76 -0.45
C TYR A 454 21.44 -13.13 0.23
N GLU A 455 22.44 -12.24 0.23
CA GLU A 455 23.68 -12.48 0.99
C GLU A 455 23.35 -12.61 2.48
N ARG A 456 22.47 -11.77 3.01
CA ARG A 456 21.98 -11.90 4.39
C ARG A 456 21.25 -13.22 4.64
N ALA A 457 20.43 -13.69 3.68
CA ALA A 457 19.77 -14.98 3.77
C ALA A 457 20.77 -16.16 3.79
N LEU A 458 21.80 -16.13 2.94
CA LEU A 458 22.86 -17.13 2.93
C LEU A 458 23.69 -17.11 4.23
N CYS A 459 23.95 -15.93 4.80
CA CYS A 459 24.56 -15.80 6.12
C CYS A 459 23.72 -16.47 7.21
N ARG A 460 22.40 -16.24 7.23
CA ARG A 460 21.51 -16.88 8.21
C ARG A 460 21.46 -18.41 8.06
N ILE A 461 21.52 -18.90 6.82
CA ILE A 461 21.66 -20.35 6.55
C ILE A 461 22.97 -20.86 7.14
N ARG A 462 24.08 -20.15 6.90
CA ARG A 462 25.39 -20.52 7.46
C ARG A 462 25.38 -20.55 8.99
N GLU A 463 24.84 -19.51 9.63
CA GLU A 463 24.68 -19.43 11.09
C GLU A 463 23.85 -20.61 11.62
N THR A 464 22.75 -20.95 10.94
CA THR A 464 21.87 -22.07 11.34
C THR A 464 22.58 -23.42 11.23
N ILE A 465 23.40 -23.63 10.19
CA ILE A 465 24.20 -24.86 10.02
C ILE A 465 25.31 -24.95 11.06
N ASP A 466 25.97 -23.84 11.38
CA ASP A 466 27.03 -23.84 12.40
C ASP A 466 26.48 -24.11 13.81
N GLU A 467 25.24 -23.69 14.08
CA GLU A 467 24.52 -24.00 15.32
C GLU A 467 24.00 -25.45 15.39
N ASP A 468 23.55 -26.01 14.27
CA ASP A 468 22.99 -27.35 14.17
C ASP A 468 23.55 -28.12 12.95
N PRO A 469 24.80 -28.63 13.02
CA PRO A 469 25.45 -29.29 11.88
C PRO A 469 24.75 -30.57 11.40
N GLU A 470 23.90 -31.16 12.24
CA GLU A 470 23.11 -32.35 11.93
C GLU A 470 21.61 -32.03 11.73
N GLY A 471 21.29 -30.73 11.73
CA GLY A 471 19.94 -30.19 11.61
C GLY A 471 19.37 -30.28 10.19
N PRO A 472 18.10 -29.88 10.00
CA PRO A 472 17.47 -29.88 8.69
C PRO A 472 18.24 -29.05 7.64
N GLU A 473 18.66 -27.83 7.98
CA GLU A 473 19.36 -26.93 7.05
C GLU A 473 20.64 -27.57 6.47
N ALA A 474 21.44 -28.21 7.32
CA ALA A 474 22.68 -28.88 6.91
C ALA A 474 22.41 -30.06 5.96
N LYS A 475 21.35 -30.84 6.23
CA LYS A 475 20.94 -31.98 5.40
C LYS A 475 20.42 -31.52 4.03
N TYR A 476 19.60 -30.48 4.01
CA TYR A 476 19.10 -29.88 2.77
C TYR A 476 20.24 -29.31 1.92
N LEU A 477 21.27 -28.70 2.54
CA LEU A 477 22.46 -28.24 1.84
C LEU A 477 23.26 -29.40 1.22
N GLU A 478 23.43 -30.50 1.94
CA GLU A 478 24.12 -31.69 1.42
C GLU A 478 23.38 -32.24 0.19
N GLU A 479 22.05 -32.37 0.29
CA GLU A 479 21.19 -32.83 -0.80
C GLU A 479 21.24 -31.90 -2.01
N ALA A 480 21.15 -30.59 -1.79
CA ALA A 480 21.26 -29.59 -2.86
C ALA A 480 22.62 -29.67 -3.58
N ASN A 481 23.73 -29.72 -2.83
CA ASN A 481 25.06 -29.83 -3.42
C ASN A 481 25.28 -31.15 -4.16
N LYS A 482 24.65 -32.25 -3.71
CA LYS A 482 24.63 -33.52 -4.45
C LYS A 482 23.94 -33.35 -5.79
N HIS A 483 22.74 -32.78 -5.81
CA HIS A 483 21.99 -32.54 -7.06
C HIS A 483 22.67 -31.56 -8.00
N ILE A 484 23.36 -30.55 -7.48
CA ILE A 484 24.18 -29.63 -8.27
C ILE A 484 25.30 -30.41 -8.99
N LYS A 485 26.03 -31.29 -8.28
CA LYS A 485 27.07 -32.12 -8.88
C LYS A 485 26.55 -33.09 -9.94
N GLU A 486 25.29 -33.51 -9.83
CA GLU A 486 24.59 -34.35 -10.80
C GLU A 486 24.05 -33.57 -12.00
N GLY A 487 24.11 -32.24 -11.99
CA GLY A 487 23.53 -31.39 -13.04
C GLY A 487 21.99 -31.33 -13.02
N ASN A 488 21.36 -31.65 -11.88
CA ASN A 488 19.91 -31.77 -11.79
C ASN A 488 19.22 -30.40 -11.62
N VAL A 489 18.93 -29.75 -12.75
CA VAL A 489 18.24 -28.45 -12.80
C VAL A 489 16.76 -28.48 -12.38
N SER A 490 16.18 -29.66 -12.16
CA SER A 490 14.79 -29.82 -11.71
C SER A 490 14.68 -30.11 -10.20
N SER A 491 15.78 -30.05 -9.46
CA SER A 491 15.80 -30.36 -8.04
C SER A 491 15.14 -29.28 -7.18
N GLN A 492 14.14 -29.67 -6.39
CA GLN A 492 13.53 -28.80 -5.40
C GLN A 492 14.47 -28.49 -4.23
N ALA A 493 15.45 -29.36 -3.95
CA ALA A 493 16.45 -29.14 -2.91
C ALA A 493 17.34 -27.94 -3.23
N ILE A 494 17.71 -27.74 -4.50
CA ILE A 494 18.47 -26.56 -4.94
C ILE A 494 17.63 -25.29 -4.79
N GLY A 495 16.32 -25.39 -5.11
CA GLY A 495 15.36 -24.29 -4.96
C GLY A 495 15.40 -23.64 -3.58
N TRP A 496 15.61 -24.41 -2.50
CA TRP A 496 15.73 -23.89 -1.13
C TRP A 496 16.87 -22.89 -0.94
N PHE A 497 17.83 -22.80 -1.85
CA PHE A 497 18.94 -21.86 -1.74
C PHE A 497 18.81 -20.70 -2.73
N THR A 498 17.78 -20.65 -3.57
CA THR A 498 17.66 -19.60 -4.60
C THR A 498 17.24 -18.24 -4.05
N PRO A 499 17.74 -17.13 -4.64
CA PRO A 499 17.47 -15.79 -4.15
C PRO A 499 15.99 -15.46 -4.06
N THR A 500 15.29 -15.55 -5.19
CA THR A 500 13.89 -15.13 -5.28
C THR A 500 13.02 -15.91 -4.31
N ARG A 501 13.26 -17.23 -4.15
CA ARG A 501 12.51 -18.07 -3.22
C ARG A 501 12.65 -17.61 -1.78
N GLN A 502 13.88 -17.32 -1.35
CA GLN A 502 14.17 -17.02 0.04
C GLN A 502 13.64 -15.64 0.45
N ILE A 503 13.90 -14.63 -0.37
CA ILE A 503 13.80 -13.25 0.09
C ILE A 503 12.47 -12.57 -0.31
N LYS A 504 11.66 -13.16 -1.21
CA LYS A 504 10.33 -12.62 -1.57
C LYS A 504 9.29 -12.79 -0.46
N THR A 505 9.56 -13.59 0.56
CA THR A 505 8.68 -13.82 1.71
C THR A 505 8.14 -12.49 2.28
N PHE A 506 6.82 -12.39 2.47
CA PHE A 506 6.06 -11.20 2.91
C PHE A 506 6.00 -10.02 1.93
N HIS A 507 6.53 -10.15 0.71
CA HIS A 507 6.38 -9.13 -0.33
C HIS A 507 5.07 -9.32 -1.12
N PRO A 508 4.54 -8.24 -1.72
CA PRO A 508 3.39 -8.35 -2.61
C PRO A 508 3.64 -9.21 -3.85
N ARG A 509 2.66 -10.04 -4.17
CA ARG A 509 2.49 -10.71 -5.47
C ARG A 509 1.99 -9.70 -6.50
N SER A 510 1.94 -10.06 -7.79
CA SER A 510 1.58 -9.09 -8.85
C SER A 510 0.20 -8.45 -8.65
N ALA A 511 -0.80 -9.20 -8.16
CA ALA A 511 -2.11 -8.61 -7.82
C ALA A 511 -2.02 -7.56 -6.69
N GLY A 512 -1.13 -7.78 -5.72
CA GLY A 512 -0.83 -6.79 -4.68
C GLY A 512 -0.10 -5.56 -5.23
N MET A 513 0.85 -5.74 -6.16
CA MET A 513 1.54 -4.63 -6.83
C MET A 513 0.59 -3.78 -7.69
N GLU A 514 -0.41 -4.40 -8.31
CA GLU A 514 -1.49 -3.71 -9.00
C GLU A 514 -2.30 -2.83 -8.03
N ALA A 515 -2.57 -3.32 -6.80
CA ALA A 515 -3.22 -2.51 -5.77
C ALA A 515 -2.37 -1.29 -5.34
N TYR A 516 -1.05 -1.43 -5.26
CA TYR A 516 -0.12 -0.30 -5.06
C TYR A 516 -0.23 0.72 -6.20
N ALA A 517 -0.15 0.27 -7.45
CA ALA A 517 -0.25 1.13 -8.63
C ALA A 517 -1.58 1.91 -8.64
N GLN A 518 -2.70 1.24 -8.34
CA GLN A 518 -4.01 1.87 -8.27
C GLN A 518 -4.14 2.86 -7.11
N ALA A 519 -3.54 2.59 -5.95
CA ALA A 519 -3.51 3.53 -4.83
C ALA A 519 -2.81 4.84 -5.21
N VAL A 520 -1.64 4.71 -5.85
CA VAL A 520 -0.88 5.86 -6.33
C VAL A 520 -1.66 6.61 -7.41
N ARG A 521 -2.23 5.91 -8.39
CA ARG A 521 -3.04 6.55 -9.44
C ARG A 521 -4.22 7.32 -8.87
N GLN A 522 -4.90 6.76 -7.86
CA GLN A 522 -5.97 7.47 -7.16
C GLN A 522 -5.46 8.71 -6.42
N ALA A 523 -4.29 8.64 -5.77
CA ALA A 523 -3.68 9.78 -5.11
C ALA A 523 -3.27 10.89 -6.10
N ILE A 524 -2.77 10.51 -7.29
CA ILE A 524 -2.48 11.43 -8.39
C ILE A 524 -3.76 12.16 -8.81
N ALA A 525 -4.83 11.43 -9.12
CA ALA A 525 -6.11 12.00 -9.52
C ALA A 525 -6.72 12.90 -8.42
N ALA A 526 -6.66 12.48 -7.16
CA ALA A 526 -7.20 13.23 -6.03
C ALA A 526 -6.46 14.56 -5.79
N SER A 527 -5.17 14.64 -6.16
CA SER A 527 -4.41 15.87 -6.03
C SER A 527 -4.83 16.97 -7.02
N GLN A 528 -5.63 16.64 -8.04
CA GLN A 528 -6.05 17.53 -9.13
C GLN A 528 -4.87 18.21 -9.84
N LYS A 529 -3.70 17.55 -9.81
CA LYS A 529 -2.46 18.08 -10.38
C LYS A 529 -2.17 17.53 -11.77
N PHE A 530 -2.81 16.43 -12.17
CA PHE A 530 -2.55 15.73 -13.42
C PHE A 530 -3.79 15.12 -14.06
#